data_AF-A0A1W9IX02-F1
#
_entry.id   AF-A0A1W9IX02-F1
#
_cell.length_a   1.000
_cell.length_b   1.000
_cell.length_c   1.000
_cell.angle_alpha   90.00
_cell.angle_beta   90.00
_cell.angle_gamma   90.00
#
_symmetry.space_group_name_H-M   'P 1'
#
loop_
_entity.id
_entity.type
_entity.pdbx_description
1 polymer ?
#
loop_
_entity_poly.entity_id
_entity_poly.type
_entity_poly.pdbx_seq_one_letter_code
_entity_poly.pdbx_strand_id
1 'polypeptide(L)'
;MANRIIELHDSTIERIATDLEGKIRVVFSSAYIHVSDGTPGIDKGSGFVQRAELQVEQGIISGSLPPFPSDISDGSMVLDGIRRDNTIPIPFEFLGSFNLLLVFVPGDSMSVQGIGARLSLQGNPRYIEEFPGR
;
A
#
# COMPACT_ATOMS: atom_id res chain seq x y z
N MET A 1 -19.98 -10.06 -0.34
CA MET A 1 -18.62 -10.00 -0.93
C MET A 1 -17.70 -9.63 0.23
N ALA A 2 -16.59 -10.34 0.39
CA ALA A 2 -15.66 -10.02 1.47
C ALA A 2 -14.92 -8.70 1.19
N ASN A 3 -14.77 -7.88 2.23
CA ASN A 3 -13.99 -6.66 2.23
C ASN A 3 -12.50 -6.99 2.20
N ARG A 4 -11.69 -6.15 1.56
CA ARG A 4 -10.25 -6.37 1.37
C ARG A 4 -9.45 -5.10 1.54
N ILE A 5 -8.33 -5.19 2.23
CA ILE A 5 -7.34 -4.11 2.36
C ILE A 5 -5.93 -4.68 2.18
N ILE A 6 -5.00 -3.83 1.76
CA ILE A 6 -3.57 -4.03 2.03
C ILE A 6 -3.26 -3.47 3.42
N GLU A 7 -2.56 -4.24 4.25
CA GLU A 7 -1.97 -3.77 5.50
C GLU A 7 -0.50 -3.41 5.25
N LEU A 8 -0.16 -2.13 5.40
CA LEU A 8 1.15 -1.61 5.00
C LEU A 8 2.29 -2.19 5.84
N HIS A 9 2.10 -2.29 7.16
CA HIS A 9 3.13 -2.75 8.11
C HIS A 9 3.56 -4.22 7.91
N ASP A 10 2.76 -5.03 7.22
CA ASP A 10 3.08 -6.42 6.88
C ASP A 10 3.49 -6.58 5.40
N SER A 11 3.81 -5.47 4.73
CA SER A 11 4.13 -5.42 3.31
C SER A 11 5.59 -5.04 3.03
N THR A 12 6.10 -5.47 1.87
CA THR A 12 7.46 -5.22 1.40
C THR A 12 7.45 -4.47 0.06
N ILE A 13 8.23 -3.39 -0.04
CA ILE A 13 8.47 -2.65 -1.29
C ILE A 13 9.68 -3.23 -2.02
N GLU A 14 9.51 -3.54 -3.30
CA GLU A 14 10.59 -3.98 -4.19
C GLU A 14 11.33 -2.82 -4.83
N ARG A 15 10.60 -1.78 -5.23
CA ARG A 15 11.17 -0.59 -5.88
C ARG A 15 10.15 0.54 -5.94
N ILE A 16 10.67 1.74 -6.09
CA ILE A 16 9.89 2.93 -6.43
C ILE A 16 10.53 3.53 -7.69
N ALA A 17 9.70 3.83 -8.69
CA ALA A 17 10.18 4.36 -9.96
C ALA A 17 9.29 5.51 -10.43
N THR A 18 9.90 6.51 -11.05
CA THR A 18 9.21 7.57 -11.77
C THR A 18 9.35 7.31 -13.26
N ASP A 19 8.24 7.33 -14.01
CA ASP A 19 8.29 7.24 -15.46
C ASP A 19 8.49 8.61 -16.13
N LEU A 20 8.66 8.60 -17.46
CA LEU A 20 8.88 9.82 -18.25
C LEU A 20 7.67 10.76 -18.28
N GLU A 21 6.48 10.28 -17.90
CA GLU A 21 5.24 11.06 -17.83
C GLU A 21 5.01 11.65 -16.42
N GLY A 22 5.94 11.46 -15.49
CA GLY A 22 5.84 11.94 -14.12
C GLY A 22 4.90 11.11 -13.24
N LYS A 23 4.58 9.88 -13.63
CA LYS A 23 3.87 8.95 -12.76
C LYS A 23 4.85 8.24 -11.85
N ILE A 24 4.50 8.12 -10.58
CA ILE A 24 5.28 7.33 -9.63
C ILE A 24 4.63 5.95 -9.50
N ARG A 25 5.45 4.91 -9.57
CA ARG A 25 5.05 3.52 -9.33
C ARG A 25 5.73 3.02 -8.07
N VAL A 26 4.94 2.77 -7.03
CA VAL A 26 5.36 2.08 -5.81
C VAL A 26 5.04 0.60 -6.00
N VAL A 27 6.07 -0.22 -6.12
CA VAL A 27 5.94 -1.65 -6.45
C VAL A 27 6.18 -2.49 -5.21
N PHE A 28 5.15 -3.23 -4.81
CA PHE A 28 5.20 -4.17 -3.70
C PHE A 28 5.66 -5.53 -4.23
N SER A 29 6.75 -6.08 -3.70
CA SER A 29 7.10 -7.48 -3.94
C SER A 29 6.09 -8.40 -3.26
N SER A 30 5.61 -7.98 -2.08
CA SER A 30 4.63 -8.68 -1.26
C SER A 30 3.75 -7.67 -0.54
N ALA A 31 2.52 -7.45 -1.01
CA ALA A 31 1.50 -6.72 -0.27
C ALA A 31 0.69 -7.72 0.57
N TYR A 32 0.65 -7.54 1.89
CA TYR A 32 -0.23 -8.32 2.76
C TYR A 32 -1.66 -7.85 2.59
N ILE A 33 -2.55 -8.78 2.29
CA ILE A 33 -3.97 -8.55 2.02
C ILE A 33 -4.78 -9.29 3.06
N HIS A 34 -5.54 -8.54 3.84
CA HIS A 34 -6.52 -9.12 4.74
C HIS A 34 -7.91 -9.09 4.10
N VAL A 35 -8.58 -10.24 4.11
CA VAL A 35 -9.93 -10.46 3.60
C VAL A 35 -10.86 -10.83 4.75
N SER A 36 -11.96 -10.09 4.93
CA SER A 36 -12.95 -10.36 5.96
C SER A 36 -14.37 -10.02 5.48
N ASP A 37 -15.39 -10.72 5.99
CA ASP A 37 -16.80 -10.32 5.80
C ASP A 37 -17.19 -9.09 6.64
N GLY A 38 -16.38 -8.76 7.66
CA GLY A 38 -16.51 -7.55 8.48
C GLY A 38 -15.52 -6.47 8.05
N THR A 39 -14.84 -5.86 9.01
CA THR A 39 -13.80 -4.85 8.85
C THR A 39 -12.43 -5.53 8.80
N PRO A 40 -11.77 -5.59 7.62
CA PRO A 40 -10.40 -6.09 7.54
C PRO A 40 -9.47 -5.27 8.45
N GLY A 41 -8.55 -5.97 9.09
CA GLY A 41 -7.63 -5.49 10.12
C GLY A 41 -8.18 -5.63 11.55
N ILE A 42 -9.47 -5.94 11.70
CA ILE A 42 -10.17 -5.99 12.99
C ILE A 42 -10.93 -7.31 13.14
N ASP A 43 -11.87 -7.56 12.23
CA ASP A 43 -12.71 -8.75 12.27
C ASP A 43 -11.96 -9.98 11.74
N LYS A 44 -12.38 -11.16 12.19
CA LYS A 44 -11.83 -12.43 11.71
C LYS A 44 -11.86 -12.50 10.19
N GLY A 45 -10.86 -13.17 9.62
CA GLY A 45 -10.68 -13.23 8.19
C GLY A 45 -9.52 -14.13 7.82
N SER A 46 -9.01 -13.94 6.62
CA SER A 46 -7.84 -14.69 6.13
C SER A 46 -6.82 -13.72 5.55
N GLY A 47 -5.54 -14.02 5.79
CA GLY A 47 -4.39 -13.28 5.31
C GLY A 47 -3.81 -13.88 4.03
N PHE A 48 -3.47 -13.03 3.08
CA PHE A 48 -2.84 -13.39 1.82
C PHE A 48 -1.66 -12.46 1.56
N VAL A 49 -0.73 -12.88 0.71
CA VAL A 49 0.22 -11.96 0.08
C VAL A 49 0.05 -11.98 -1.43
N GLN A 50 0.20 -10.82 -2.04
CA GLN A 50 0.16 -10.69 -3.49
C GLN A 50 1.06 -9.55 -3.94
N ARG A 51 1.67 -9.69 -5.12
CA ARG A 51 2.37 -8.59 -5.76
C ARG A 51 1.38 -7.48 -6.11
N ALA A 52 1.76 -6.23 -5.89
CA ALA A 52 0.91 -5.08 -6.20
C ALA A 52 1.72 -3.89 -6.72
N GLU A 53 1.06 -3.03 -7.49
CA GLU A 53 1.61 -1.76 -7.94
C GLU A 53 0.61 -0.65 -7.61
N LEU A 54 1.07 0.36 -6.88
CA LEU A 54 0.35 1.61 -6.67
C LEU A 54 0.96 2.66 -7.59
N GLN A 55 0.18 3.09 -8.58
CA GLN A 55 0.52 4.18 -9.47
C GLN A 55 -0.04 5.49 -8.92
N VAL A 56 0.76 6.55 -8.90
CA VAL A 56 0.37 7.91 -8.50
C VAL A 56 0.57 8.86 -9.68
N GLU A 57 -0.47 9.62 -10.00
CA GLU A 57 -0.49 10.57 -11.12
C GLU A 57 0.13 11.92 -10.73
N GLN A 58 0.98 12.47 -11.62
CA GLN A 58 1.73 13.71 -11.41
C GLN A 58 2.45 13.73 -10.05
N GLY A 59 3.21 12.66 -9.83
CA GLY A 59 3.75 12.33 -8.54
C GLY A 59 5.03 13.10 -8.20
N ILE A 60 5.21 13.45 -6.93
CA ILE A 60 6.47 13.98 -6.38
C ILE A 60 6.89 13.11 -5.20
N ILE A 61 8.14 12.62 -5.23
CA ILE A 61 8.78 11.90 -4.12
C ILE A 61 9.54 12.90 -3.27
N SER A 62 9.43 12.78 -1.95
CA SER A 62 10.32 13.43 -0.99
C SER A 62 10.69 12.48 0.15
N GLY A 63 11.75 12.80 0.90
CA GLY A 63 12.28 11.96 1.98
C GLY A 63 13.47 11.10 1.54
N SER A 64 13.78 10.08 2.33
CA SER A 64 14.87 9.13 2.07
C SER A 64 14.31 7.78 1.63
N LEU A 65 15.00 7.13 0.69
CA LEU A 65 14.68 5.78 0.25
C LEU A 65 15.75 4.82 0.80
N PRO A 66 15.35 3.70 1.45
CA PRO A 66 16.30 2.66 1.81
C PRO A 66 16.78 1.92 0.56
N PRO A 67 17.83 1.08 0.68
CA PRO A 67 18.06 0.02 -0.30
C PRO A 67 16.83 -0.89 -0.42
N PHE A 68 16.49 -1.32 -1.63
CA PHE A 68 15.38 -2.23 -1.86
C PHE A 68 15.85 -3.68 -2.13
N PRO A 69 15.02 -4.70 -1.82
CA PRO A 69 13.68 -4.61 -1.22
C PRO A 69 13.73 -4.19 0.26
N SER A 70 12.66 -3.55 0.74
CA SER A 70 12.57 -3.08 2.12
C SER A 70 11.18 -3.29 2.69
N ASP A 71 11.14 -3.75 3.94
CA ASP A 71 9.90 -3.89 4.70
C ASP A 71 9.42 -2.53 5.20
N ILE A 72 8.10 -2.39 5.24
CA ILE A 72 7.42 -1.21 5.77
C ILE A 72 7.14 -1.46 7.25
N SER A 73 7.51 -0.52 8.12
CA SER A 73 7.14 -0.58 9.54
C SER A 73 5.84 0.14 9.84
N ASP A 74 5.54 1.20 9.09
CA ASP A 74 4.35 2.04 9.27
C ASP A 74 4.06 2.80 7.97
N GLY A 75 2.84 3.31 7.83
CA GLY A 75 2.48 4.17 6.72
C GLY A 75 1.10 4.80 6.90
N SER A 76 0.82 5.78 6.08
CA SER A 76 -0.52 6.37 6.00
C SER A 76 -0.77 6.91 4.61
N MET A 77 -2.05 6.98 4.24
CA MET A 77 -2.46 7.73 3.06
C MET A 77 -3.46 8.82 3.44
N VAL A 78 -3.40 9.94 2.74
CA VAL A 78 -4.32 11.06 2.90
C VAL A 78 -4.98 11.32 1.54
N LEU A 79 -6.31 11.23 1.52
CA LEU A 79 -7.17 11.41 0.35
C LEU A 79 -8.04 12.65 0.58
N ASP A 80 -7.79 13.74 -0.14
CA ASP A 80 -8.48 15.03 0.07
C ASP A 80 -8.56 15.46 1.54
N GLY A 81 -7.45 15.30 2.28
CA GLY A 81 -7.36 15.63 3.70
C GLY A 81 -7.87 14.55 4.66
N ILE A 82 -8.49 13.48 4.15
CA ILE A 82 -8.95 12.34 4.98
C ILE A 82 -7.82 11.33 5.11
N ARG A 83 -7.30 11.20 6.33
CA ARG A 83 -6.22 10.27 6.66
C ARG A 83 -6.73 8.85 6.88
N ARG A 84 -5.97 7.87 6.39
CA ARG A 84 -6.09 6.44 6.70
C ARG A 84 -4.71 5.90 7.08
N ASP A 85 -4.63 5.32 8.26
CA ASP A 85 -3.40 4.75 8.78
C ASP A 85 -3.27 3.29 8.34
N ASN A 86 -2.05 2.92 7.95
CA ASN A 86 -1.59 1.56 7.63
C ASN A 86 -2.39 0.76 6.61
N THR A 87 -3.28 1.39 5.84
CA THR A 87 -4.23 0.66 5.00
C THR A 87 -4.40 1.27 3.61
N ILE A 88 -4.47 0.41 2.60
CA ILE A 88 -4.90 0.74 1.23
C ILE A 88 -6.09 -0.17 0.86
N PRO A 89 -7.26 0.37 0.49
CA PRO A 89 -8.41 -0.45 0.09
C PRO A 89 -8.13 -1.32 -1.13
N ILE A 90 -8.91 -2.40 -1.31
CA ILE A 90 -8.97 -3.16 -2.54
C ILE A 90 -10.45 -3.32 -2.95
N PRO A 91 -10.85 -2.93 -4.18
CA PRO A 91 -10.06 -2.19 -5.17
C PRO A 91 -9.76 -0.76 -4.69
N PHE A 92 -8.73 -0.13 -5.28
CA PHE A 92 -8.42 1.27 -5.02
C PHE A 92 -8.13 2.02 -6.31
N GLU A 93 -8.95 3.04 -6.55
CA GLU A 93 -8.80 4.02 -7.61
C GLU A 93 -9.34 5.34 -7.05
N PHE A 94 -8.54 6.39 -7.16
CA PHE A 94 -8.84 7.68 -6.55
C PHE A 94 -8.36 8.81 -7.47
N LEU A 95 -9.21 9.83 -7.62
CA LEU A 95 -8.90 11.08 -8.33
C LEU A 95 -9.11 12.23 -7.36
N GLY A 96 -8.06 12.99 -7.07
CA GLY A 96 -8.05 14.00 -6.02
C GLY A 96 -6.66 14.15 -5.41
N SER A 97 -6.52 15.00 -4.41
CA SER A 97 -5.26 15.21 -3.71
C SER A 97 -4.86 13.94 -2.96
N PHE A 98 -3.78 13.31 -3.40
CA PHE A 98 -3.26 12.06 -2.84
C PHE A 98 -1.92 12.29 -2.17
N ASN A 99 -1.76 11.79 -0.95
CA ASN A 99 -0.47 11.72 -0.27
C ASN A 99 -0.30 10.33 0.34
N LEU A 100 0.84 9.69 0.10
CA LEU A 100 1.26 8.46 0.76
C LEU A 100 2.51 8.75 1.57
N LEU A 101 2.54 8.33 2.82
CA LEU A 101 3.72 8.27 3.67
C LEU A 101 4.05 6.81 3.94
N LEU A 102 5.31 6.42 3.72
CA LEU A 102 5.83 5.10 4.07
C LEU A 102 7.03 5.28 4.99
N VAL A 103 7.06 4.49 6.06
CA VAL A 103 8.19 4.35 6.98
C VAL A 103 8.72 2.94 6.85
N PHE A 104 10.02 2.81 6.60
CA PHE A 104 10.70 1.54 6.35
C PHE A 104 11.52 1.11 7.56
N VAL A 105 11.83 -0.19 7.63
CA VAL A 105 12.83 -0.71 8.56
C VAL A 105 14.24 -0.51 7.96
N PRO A 106 15.21 0.11 8.67
CA PRO A 106 15.23 0.45 10.09
C PRO A 106 14.82 1.89 10.46
N GLY A 107 14.32 2.71 9.54
CA GLY A 107 13.77 4.02 9.88
C GLY A 107 13.70 5.07 8.76
N ASP A 108 14.13 4.74 7.53
CA ASP A 108 13.93 5.64 6.38
C ASP A 108 12.45 5.95 6.18
N SER A 109 12.14 7.15 5.69
CA SER A 109 10.76 7.52 5.38
C SER A 109 10.68 8.33 4.10
N MET A 110 9.67 8.01 3.29
CA MET A 110 9.36 8.75 2.08
C MET A 110 7.90 9.15 2.02
N SER A 111 7.63 10.26 1.34
CA SER A 111 6.29 10.63 0.94
C SER A 111 6.16 10.76 -0.58
N VAL A 112 5.02 10.31 -1.09
CA VAL A 112 4.61 10.46 -2.49
C VAL A 112 3.35 11.30 -2.51
N GLN A 113 3.40 12.45 -3.17
CA GLN A 113 2.25 13.34 -3.36
C GLN A 113 1.83 13.32 -4.83
N GLY A 114 0.54 13.46 -5.13
CA GLY A 114 0.03 13.53 -6.50
C GLY A 114 -1.45 13.87 -6.57
N ILE A 115 -2.04 13.79 -7.77
CA ILE A 115 -3.45 14.17 -8.04
C ILE A 115 -4.36 12.99 -8.37
N GLY A 116 -3.93 11.78 -8.04
CA GLY A 116 -4.70 10.56 -8.21
C GLY A 116 -3.82 9.36 -7.96
N ALA A 117 -4.45 8.24 -7.65
CA ALA A 117 -3.73 6.99 -7.43
C ALA A 117 -4.58 5.77 -7.79
N ARG A 118 -3.93 4.71 -8.25
CA ARG A 118 -4.57 3.45 -8.64
C ARG A 118 -3.75 2.27 -8.20
N LEU A 119 -4.41 1.29 -7.57
CA LEU A 119 -3.82 0.03 -7.17
C LEU A 119 -4.13 -1.06 -8.19
N SER A 120 -3.09 -1.79 -8.61
CA SER A 120 -3.22 -2.99 -9.45
C SER A 120 -2.61 -4.19 -8.74
N LEU A 121 -3.40 -5.25 -8.54
CA LEU A 121 -2.91 -6.53 -8.04
C LEU A 121 -2.36 -7.37 -9.20
N GLN A 122 -1.21 -8.02 -9.00
CA GLN A 122 -0.49 -8.76 -10.04
C GLN A 122 -0.35 -10.23 -9.66
N GLY A 123 -0.53 -11.12 -10.64
CA GLY A 123 -0.48 -12.57 -10.42
C GLY A 123 -1.61 -13.08 -9.51
N ASN A 124 -1.40 -14.25 -8.89
CA ASN A 124 -2.36 -14.88 -7.99
C ASN A 124 -2.00 -14.60 -6.52
N PRO A 125 -2.98 -14.36 -5.63
CA PRO A 125 -2.72 -14.26 -4.20
C PRO A 125 -2.26 -15.61 -3.63
N ARG A 126 -1.35 -15.57 -2.66
CA ARG A 126 -0.90 -16.73 -1.89
C ARG A 126 -1.44 -16.63 -0.47
N TYR A 127 -2.16 -17.66 -0.03
CA TYR A 127 -2.65 -17.76 1.34
C TYR A 127 -1.49 -17.82 2.34
N ILE A 128 -1.63 -17.12 3.47
CA ILE A 128 -0.66 -17.07 4.56
C ILE A 128 -1.25 -17.69 5.83
N GLU A 129 -2.44 -17.24 6.25
CA GLU A 129 -2.98 -17.59 7.56
C GLU A 129 -4.49 -17.33 7.68
N GLU A 130 -5.08 -17.90 8.74
CA GLU A 130 -6.37 -17.43 9.26
C GLU A 130 -6.10 -16.36 10.31
N PHE A 131 -6.84 -15.25 10.24
CA PHE A 131 -6.80 -14.18 11.20
C PHE A 131 -8.00 -14.32 12.17
N PRO A 132 -7.78 -14.55 13.48
CA PRO A 132 -8.87 -14.82 14.42
C PRO A 132 -9.69 -13.59 14.80
N GLY A 133 -9.25 -12.38 14.42
CA GLY A 133 -9.78 -11.12 14.92
C GLY A 133 -8.90 -10.49 16.00
N ARG A 134 -9.06 -9.19 16.24
CA ARG A 134 -8.44 -8.44 17.34
C ARG A 134 -9.48 -7.96 18.36
#